data_AF-A0A7V9ABA7-F1
#
_entry.id   AF-A0A7V9ABA7-F1
#
_cell.length_a   1.000
_cell.length_b   1.000
_cell.length_c   1.000
_cell.angle_alpha   90.00
_cell.angle_beta   90.00
_cell.angle_gamma   90.00
#
_symmetry.space_group_name_H-M   'P 1'
#
loop_
_entity.id
_entity.type
_entity.pdbx_description
1 polymer ?
#
loop_
_entity_poly.entity_id
_entity_poly.type
_entity_poly.pdbx_seq_one_letter_code
_entity_poly.pdbx_strand_id
1 'polypeptide(L)'
;MAGHSHWANIARKKSVVDAKRGKLFSKLSRYIIIAARAGGGDPETNLKLRYAIEKARAVSMPKENIERAIKRGTGELEDVTYDEVLYEGYGPGGAAILIEATTDNRNRTSSEIRKLFERAGGSLGNPGCVAYMFDRKGFFAIDAHKYPDEDQLLAIALEAGADDLHREGDTFEITCDPSRFSAVLEALRAAQVETMEAEVKYLPKMQKELDLETGKRLVKFLQALEDHDDVQNVYTDASITPEMTEE
;
A
#
# COMPACT_ATOMS: atom_id res chain seq x y z
N MET A 1 -22.72 -1.03 11.46
CA MET A 1 -21.61 -2.00 11.45
C MET A 1 -20.57 -1.38 10.54
N ALA A 2 -19.44 -0.96 11.11
CA ALA A 2 -18.46 -0.09 10.46
C ALA A 2 -17.62 -0.91 9.48
N GLY A 3 -17.67 -0.51 8.22
CA GLY A 3 -17.12 -1.24 7.08
C GLY A 3 -15.59 -1.34 7.08
N HIS A 4 -15.14 -2.47 6.55
CA HIS A 4 -13.79 -2.95 6.48
C HIS A 4 -12.98 -2.26 5.37
N SER A 5 -12.35 -1.12 5.67
CA SER A 5 -11.15 -0.72 4.93
C SER A 5 -9.95 -0.73 5.88
N HIS A 6 -9.07 -1.71 5.66
CA HIS A 6 -7.88 -2.02 6.46
C HIS A 6 -6.98 -0.79 6.75
N TRP A 7 -7.11 0.29 5.97
CA TRP A 7 -6.26 1.48 6.06
C TRP A 7 -6.91 2.70 6.73
N ALA A 8 -8.24 2.84 6.72
CA ALA A 8 -8.90 4.03 7.26
C ALA A 8 -8.76 4.18 8.80
N ASN A 9 -8.53 3.07 9.51
CA ASN A 9 -8.48 3.06 10.98
C ASN A 9 -7.10 3.34 11.60
N ILE A 10 -6.01 3.30 10.82
CA ILE A 10 -4.64 3.42 11.36
C ILE A 10 -4.15 4.89 11.44
N ALA A 11 -4.88 5.84 10.84
CA ALA A 11 -4.38 7.20 10.56
C ALA A 11 -4.45 8.23 11.72
N ARG A 12 -4.95 7.92 12.92
CA ARG A 12 -5.17 8.93 13.99
C ARG A 12 -4.33 8.73 15.26
N LYS A 13 -3.02 9.01 15.22
CA LYS A 13 -2.26 9.38 16.44
C LYS A 13 -1.31 10.56 16.20
N LYS A 14 -1.59 11.67 16.92
CA LYS A 14 -1.19 13.06 16.65
C LYS A 14 0.14 13.52 17.31
N SER A 15 0.97 12.60 17.79
CA SER A 15 2.30 12.91 18.38
C SER A 15 3.47 12.24 17.64
N VAL A 16 3.15 11.39 16.66
CA VAL A 16 4.10 10.55 15.91
C VAL A 16 4.46 11.16 14.54
N VAL A 17 4.07 12.42 14.32
CA VAL A 17 3.98 13.03 12.98
C VAL A 17 5.35 13.24 12.33
N ASP A 18 6.37 13.73 13.06
CA ASP A 18 7.66 14.05 12.42
C ASP A 18 8.54 12.82 12.16
N ALA A 19 8.62 11.89 13.11
CA ALA A 19 9.35 10.63 12.93
C ALA A 19 8.70 9.74 11.86
N LYS A 20 7.37 9.64 11.83
CA LYS A 20 6.65 8.97 10.74
C LYS A 20 6.82 9.70 9.41
N ARG A 21 6.89 11.04 9.42
CA ARG A 21 7.12 11.82 8.19
C ARG A 21 8.52 11.58 7.62
N GLY A 22 9.56 11.49 8.45
CA GLY A 22 10.91 11.13 8.01
C GLY A 22 10.98 9.73 7.38
N LYS A 23 10.33 8.73 8.00
CA LYS A 23 10.20 7.39 7.43
C LYS A 23 9.40 7.38 6.12
N LEU A 24 8.26 8.07 6.11
CA LEU A 24 7.42 8.21 4.91
C LEU A 24 8.19 8.85 3.76
N PHE A 25 8.98 9.89 4.04
CA PHE A 25 9.84 10.51 3.03
C PHE A 25 10.92 9.55 2.52
N SER A 26 11.46 8.70 3.39
CA SER A 26 12.43 7.68 2.99
C SER A 26 11.81 6.64 2.07
N LYS A 27 10.60 6.14 2.39
CA LYS A 27 9.83 5.22 1.54
C LYS A 27 9.53 5.83 0.17
N LEU A 28 8.96 7.04 0.16
CA LEU A 28 8.65 7.77 -1.07
C LEU A 28 9.90 8.08 -1.91
N SER A 29 11.04 8.36 -1.28
CA SER A 29 12.31 8.55 -1.99
C SER A 29 12.74 7.27 -2.71
N ARG A 30 12.62 6.09 -2.08
CA ARG A 30 12.92 4.82 -2.74
C ARG A 30 11.95 4.52 -3.88
N TYR A 31 10.66 4.82 -3.69
CA TYR A 31 9.66 4.66 -4.74
C TYR A 31 9.98 5.54 -5.97
N ILE A 32 10.40 6.79 -5.76
CA ILE A 32 10.86 7.69 -6.83
C ILE A 32 12.13 7.15 -7.52
N ILE A 33 13.11 6.64 -6.75
CA ILE A 33 14.35 6.07 -7.29
C ILE A 33 14.04 4.88 -8.22
N ILE A 34 13.18 3.95 -7.79
CA ILE A 34 12.77 2.79 -8.60
C ILE A 34 12.06 3.25 -9.87
N ALA A 35 11.09 4.15 -9.75
CA ALA A 35 10.33 4.64 -10.88
C ALA A 35 11.23 5.32 -11.92
N ALA A 36 12.14 6.19 -11.48
CA ALA A 36 13.11 6.87 -12.34
C ALA A 36 14.11 5.90 -12.99
N ARG A 37 14.57 4.87 -12.26
CA ARG A 37 15.45 3.83 -12.79
C ARG A 37 14.78 2.98 -13.88
N ALA A 38 13.49 2.68 -13.71
CA ALA A 38 12.75 1.81 -14.63
C ALA A 38 12.31 2.51 -15.94
N GLY A 39 12.10 3.83 -15.91
CA GLY A 39 11.49 4.56 -17.04
C GLY A 39 12.13 5.91 -17.38
N GLY A 40 13.26 6.26 -16.77
CA GLY A 40 13.94 7.54 -16.95
C GLY A 40 13.45 8.63 -15.98
N GLY A 41 14.24 9.70 -15.85
CA GLY A 41 14.02 10.78 -14.88
C GLY A 41 13.02 11.86 -15.28
N ASP A 42 12.41 11.74 -16.47
CA ASP A 42 11.43 12.71 -16.97
C ASP A 42 9.99 12.26 -16.63
N PRO A 43 9.27 12.95 -15.73
CA PRO A 43 7.89 12.61 -15.38
C PRO A 43 6.89 12.85 -16.52
N GLU A 44 7.25 13.55 -17.60
CA GLU A 44 6.38 13.71 -18.75
C GLU A 44 6.29 12.43 -19.60
N THR A 45 7.40 11.70 -19.68
CA THR A 45 7.49 10.43 -20.42
C THR A 45 7.41 9.20 -19.52
N ASN A 46 7.57 9.36 -18.20
CA ASN A 46 7.52 8.28 -17.21
C ASN A 46 6.33 8.43 -16.26
N LEU A 47 5.23 7.75 -16.59
CA LEU A 47 3.99 7.83 -15.84
C LEU A 47 4.14 7.34 -14.38
N LYS A 48 4.92 6.28 -14.14
CA LYS A 48 5.19 5.78 -12.78
C LYS A 48 5.91 6.83 -11.93
N LEU A 49 6.89 7.52 -12.52
CA LEU A 49 7.61 8.59 -11.85
C LEU A 49 6.69 9.78 -11.54
N ARG A 50 5.83 10.16 -12.49
CA ARG A 50 4.83 11.22 -12.27
C ARG A 50 3.96 10.93 -11.04
N TYR A 51 3.40 9.74 -10.95
CA TYR A 51 2.58 9.35 -9.80
C TYR A 51 3.39 9.28 -8.49
N ALA A 52 4.63 8.79 -8.52
CA ALA A 52 5.49 8.80 -7.34
C ALA A 52 5.77 10.23 -6.83
N ILE A 53 5.98 11.18 -7.74
CA ILE A 53 6.17 12.60 -7.41
C ILE A 53 4.88 13.20 -6.85
N GLU A 54 3.72 12.90 -7.44
CA GLU A 54 2.41 13.36 -6.94
C GLU A 54 2.18 12.89 -5.49
N LYS A 55 2.40 11.60 -5.20
CA LYS A 55 2.32 11.05 -3.83
C LYS A 55 3.27 11.77 -2.87
N ALA A 56 4.50 12.06 -3.30
CA ALA A 56 5.46 12.78 -2.48
C ALA A 56 5.06 14.24 -2.20
N ARG A 57 4.51 14.94 -3.19
CA ARG A 57 4.00 16.32 -3.03
C ARG A 57 2.78 16.38 -2.12
N ALA A 58 1.87 15.40 -2.20
CA ALA A 58 0.68 15.34 -1.36
C ALA A 58 1.00 15.33 0.15
N VAL A 59 2.15 14.79 0.54
CA VAL A 59 2.61 14.76 1.95
C VAL A 59 3.61 15.88 2.31
N SER A 60 3.77 16.85 1.40
CA SER A 60 4.67 17.99 1.50
C SER A 60 6.15 17.60 1.60
N MET A 61 6.59 16.58 0.85
CA MET A 61 8.02 16.30 0.72
C MET A 61 8.75 17.49 0.08
N PRO A 62 9.89 17.95 0.63
CA PRO A 62 10.70 19.01 0.02
C PRO A 62 11.10 18.68 -1.41
N LYS A 63 11.08 19.69 -2.30
CA LYS A 63 11.39 19.53 -3.71
C LYS A 63 12.80 18.98 -3.93
N GLU A 64 13.75 19.41 -3.12
CA GLU A 64 15.14 18.98 -3.15
C GLU A 64 15.29 17.48 -2.85
N ASN A 65 14.41 16.90 -2.01
CA ASN A 65 14.41 15.46 -1.74
C ASN A 65 13.93 14.67 -2.96
N ILE A 66 12.89 15.16 -3.63
CA ILE A 66 12.35 14.57 -4.87
C ILE A 66 13.41 14.61 -5.97
N GLU A 67 14.01 15.77 -6.22
CA GLU A 67 15.05 15.95 -7.24
C GLU A 67 16.27 15.05 -6.97
N ARG A 68 16.70 14.92 -5.71
CA ARG A 68 17.80 14.02 -5.32
C ARG A 68 17.45 12.55 -5.53
N ALA A 69 16.20 12.15 -5.27
CA ALA A 69 15.74 10.79 -5.53
C ALA A 69 15.73 10.47 -7.04
N ILE A 70 15.28 11.41 -7.87
CA ILE A 70 15.32 11.27 -9.34
C ILE A 70 16.76 11.09 -9.81
N LYS A 71 17.69 11.97 -9.39
CA LYS A 71 19.11 11.90 -9.75
C LYS A 71 19.78 10.58 -9.34
N ARG A 72 19.42 10.02 -8.18
CA ARG A 72 19.85 8.66 -7.81
C ARG A 72 19.29 7.60 -8.73
N GLY A 73 18.01 7.68 -9.09
CA GLY A 73 17.37 6.72 -10.00
C GLY A 73 17.95 6.75 -11.41
N THR A 74 18.37 7.92 -11.90
CA THR A 74 18.99 8.10 -13.23
C THR A 74 20.49 7.80 -13.27
N GLY A 75 21.12 7.53 -12.12
CA GLY A 75 22.56 7.24 -12.03
C GLY A 75 23.47 8.47 -12.03
N GLU A 76 22.92 9.66 -11.79
CA GLU A 76 23.70 10.91 -11.64
C GLU A 76 24.36 11.05 -10.25
N LEU A 77 23.99 10.18 -9.30
CA LEU A 77 24.57 10.07 -7.96
C LEU A 77 25.03 8.62 -7.71
N GLU A 78 25.86 8.41 -6.68
CA GLU A 78 26.39 7.07 -6.30
C GLU A 78 25.33 5.96 -6.37
N ASP A 79 25.72 4.86 -7.02
CA ASP A 79 24.83 3.75 -7.36
C ASP A 79 24.51 2.91 -6.11
N VAL A 80 23.36 3.19 -5.50
CA VAL A 80 22.71 2.25 -4.58
C VAL A 80 21.67 1.50 -5.37
N THR A 81 21.91 0.22 -5.59
CA THR A 81 20.94 -0.66 -6.22
C THR A 81 19.92 -1.14 -5.21
N TYR A 82 18.67 -0.81 -5.46
CA TYR A 82 17.53 -1.30 -4.70
C TYR A 82 16.87 -2.46 -5.43
N ASP A 83 16.61 -3.51 -4.67
CA ASP A 83 15.82 -4.66 -5.06
C ASP A 83 14.39 -4.54 -4.51
N GLU A 84 13.41 -4.83 -5.37
CA GLU A 84 12.04 -5.12 -4.95
C GLU A 84 11.94 -6.59 -4.54
N VAL A 85 11.50 -6.84 -3.31
CA VAL A 85 11.40 -8.19 -2.72
C VAL A 85 10.04 -8.37 -2.10
N LEU A 86 9.42 -9.51 -2.37
CA LEU A 86 8.18 -9.95 -1.74
C LEU A 86 8.52 -10.94 -0.62
N TYR A 87 8.15 -10.61 0.62
CA TYR A 87 8.23 -11.51 1.75
C TYR A 87 6.84 -12.05 2.08
N GLU A 88 6.80 -13.31 2.47
CA GLU A 88 5.58 -14.09 2.65
C GLU A 88 5.65 -14.85 3.97
N GLY A 89 4.55 -14.92 4.72
CA GLY A 89 4.54 -15.67 5.97
C GLY A 89 3.19 -15.70 6.64
N TYR A 90 3.17 -16.29 7.83
CA TYR A 90 1.99 -16.39 8.67
C TYR A 90 2.21 -15.65 9.99
N GLY A 91 1.32 -14.72 10.32
CA GLY A 91 1.33 -13.95 11.56
C GLY A 91 0.54 -14.63 12.69
N PRO A 92 0.26 -13.89 13.79
CA PRO A 92 -0.65 -14.32 14.85
C PRO A 92 -1.98 -14.85 14.30
N GLY A 93 -2.51 -15.92 14.90
CA GLY A 93 -3.75 -16.57 14.43
C GLY A 93 -3.61 -17.32 13.10
N GLY A 94 -2.39 -17.42 12.56
CA GLY A 94 -2.15 -17.96 11.22
C GLY A 94 -2.74 -17.09 10.12
N ALA A 95 -2.85 -15.76 10.34
CA ALA A 95 -3.18 -14.82 9.29
C ALA A 95 -2.08 -14.83 8.22
N ALA A 96 -2.44 -14.88 6.94
CA ALA A 96 -1.51 -14.74 5.84
C ALA A 96 -0.98 -13.30 5.80
N ILE A 97 0.31 -13.14 5.56
CA ILE A 97 1.01 -11.86 5.55
C ILE A 97 1.88 -11.77 4.30
N LEU A 98 1.65 -10.73 3.51
CA LEU A 98 2.40 -10.43 2.30
C LEU A 98 3.04 -9.05 2.45
N ILE A 99 4.35 -8.95 2.23
CA ILE A 99 5.11 -7.72 2.47
C ILE A 99 5.86 -7.35 1.21
N GLU A 100 5.54 -6.19 0.65
CA GLU A 100 6.36 -5.57 -0.40
C GLU A 100 7.48 -4.76 0.25
N ALA A 101 8.74 -5.10 -0.07
CA ALA A 101 9.91 -4.41 0.43
C ALA A 101 10.78 -3.89 -0.71
N THR A 102 11.44 -2.77 -0.46
CA THR A 102 12.48 -2.20 -1.31
C THR A 102 13.74 -2.04 -0.48
N THR A 103 14.80 -2.75 -0.85
CA THR A 103 16.03 -2.83 -0.04
C THR A 103 17.29 -2.84 -0.90
N ASP A 104 18.36 -2.25 -0.38
CA ASP A 104 19.72 -2.34 -0.91
C ASP A 104 20.49 -3.56 -0.37
N ASN A 105 19.89 -4.32 0.56
CA ASN A 105 20.48 -5.50 1.16
C ASN A 105 19.42 -6.53 1.55
N ARG A 106 19.14 -7.48 0.64
CA ARG A 106 18.15 -8.55 0.85
C ARG A 106 18.41 -9.38 2.11
N ASN A 107 19.67 -9.69 2.42
CA ASN A 107 20.03 -10.52 3.57
C ASN A 107 19.72 -9.83 4.90
N ARG A 108 20.04 -8.52 5.01
CA ARG A 108 19.69 -7.71 6.18
C ARG A 108 18.18 -7.68 6.36
N THR A 109 17.44 -7.26 5.33
CA THR A 109 15.99 -7.11 5.40
C THR A 109 15.31 -8.44 5.71
N SER A 110 15.71 -9.54 5.07
CA SER A 110 15.16 -10.87 5.36
C SER A 110 15.38 -11.28 6.81
N SER A 111 16.57 -11.01 7.38
CA SER A 111 16.86 -11.31 8.79
C SER A 111 16.03 -10.44 9.75
N GLU A 112 15.88 -9.16 9.46
CA GLU A 112 15.11 -8.22 10.28
C GLU A 112 13.61 -8.54 10.24
N ILE A 113 13.04 -8.79 9.05
CA ILE A 113 11.65 -9.23 8.88
C ILE A 113 11.41 -10.56 9.61
N ARG A 114 12.31 -11.55 9.46
CA ARG A 114 12.19 -12.83 10.17
C ARG A 114 12.10 -12.64 11.69
N LYS A 115 12.94 -11.78 12.27
CA LYS A 115 12.88 -11.46 13.71
C LYS A 115 11.55 -10.82 14.11
N LEU A 116 10.94 -10.00 13.25
CA LEU A 116 9.62 -9.42 13.51
C LEU A 116 8.54 -10.52 13.57
N PHE A 117 8.55 -11.46 12.63
CA PHE A 117 7.64 -12.63 12.66
C PHE A 117 7.83 -13.46 13.93
N GLU A 118 9.07 -13.82 14.27
CA GLU A 118 9.39 -14.63 15.45
C GLU A 118 8.91 -13.96 16.75
N ARG A 119 9.11 -12.64 16.90
CA ARG A 119 8.65 -11.88 18.07
C ARG A 119 7.12 -11.85 18.20
N ALA A 120 6.40 -11.88 17.08
CA ALA A 120 4.94 -11.91 17.09
C ALA A 120 4.37 -13.34 17.32
N GLY A 121 5.21 -14.36 17.28
CA GLY A 121 4.79 -15.77 17.30
C GLY A 121 4.30 -16.26 15.93
N GLY A 122 4.72 -15.61 14.85
CA GLY A 122 4.50 -16.03 13.47
C GLY A 122 5.75 -16.64 12.84
N SER A 123 5.69 -16.91 11.54
CA SER A 123 6.81 -17.46 10.75
C SER A 123 6.91 -16.81 9.38
N LEU A 124 8.13 -16.43 9.01
CA LEU A 124 8.47 -16.06 7.64
C LEU A 124 8.60 -17.35 6.80
N GLY A 125 7.78 -17.45 5.76
CA GLY A 125 7.71 -18.58 4.86
C GLY A 125 8.64 -18.46 3.65
N ASN A 126 8.50 -19.45 2.76
CA ASN A 126 9.17 -19.44 1.46
C ASN A 126 8.31 -18.69 0.43
N PRO A 127 8.91 -18.16 -0.65
CA PRO A 127 8.15 -17.55 -1.75
C PRO A 127 7.05 -18.49 -2.27
N GLY A 128 5.85 -17.94 -2.46
CA GLY A 128 4.65 -18.63 -2.90
C GLY A 128 3.80 -19.28 -1.80
N CYS A 129 4.16 -19.18 -0.51
CA CYS A 129 3.40 -19.83 0.55
C CYS A 129 2.08 -19.15 0.91
N VAL A 130 1.91 -17.86 0.59
CA VAL A 130 0.65 -17.12 0.76
C VAL A 130 0.26 -16.26 -0.43
N ALA A 131 1.18 -15.94 -1.36
CA ALA A 131 0.91 -15.06 -2.49
C ALA A 131 -0.30 -15.51 -3.32
N TYR A 132 -0.56 -16.81 -3.43
CA TYR A 132 -1.72 -17.35 -4.13
C TYR A 132 -3.08 -16.98 -3.50
N MET A 133 -3.07 -16.59 -2.22
CA MET A 133 -4.25 -16.15 -1.46
C MET A 133 -4.63 -14.69 -1.74
N PHE A 134 -3.79 -13.94 -2.47
CA PHE A 134 -4.02 -12.55 -2.80
C PHE A 134 -4.11 -12.35 -4.31
N ASP A 135 -4.94 -11.38 -4.74
CA ASP A 135 -4.96 -10.88 -6.10
C ASP A 135 -4.38 -9.47 -6.14
N ARG A 136 -3.46 -9.24 -7.09
CA ARG A 136 -2.93 -7.89 -7.33
C ARG A 136 -3.92 -7.13 -8.21
N LYS A 137 -4.53 -6.08 -7.67
CA LYS A 137 -5.60 -5.30 -8.31
C LYS A 137 -5.32 -3.81 -8.22
N GLY A 138 -5.77 -3.04 -9.21
CA GLY A 138 -6.00 -1.62 -9.01
C GLY A 138 -7.22 -1.44 -8.09
N PHE A 139 -7.10 -0.58 -7.09
CA PHE A 139 -8.11 -0.36 -6.07
C PHE A 139 -8.35 1.14 -5.89
N PHE A 140 -9.62 1.50 -5.77
CA PHE A 140 -10.06 2.86 -5.46
C PHE A 140 -11.09 2.83 -4.34
N ALA A 141 -10.93 3.69 -3.34
CA ALA A 141 -11.94 3.92 -2.31
C ALA A 141 -12.55 5.31 -2.47
N ILE A 142 -13.88 5.40 -2.48
CA ILE A 142 -14.64 6.62 -2.71
C ILE A 142 -15.67 6.81 -1.59
N ASP A 143 -15.81 8.05 -1.13
CA ASP A 143 -16.75 8.42 -0.06
C ASP A 143 -18.20 8.39 -0.59
N ALA A 144 -19.00 7.45 -0.09
CA ALA A 144 -20.39 7.27 -0.53
C ALA A 144 -21.31 8.42 -0.09
N HIS A 145 -20.93 9.21 0.93
CA HIS A 145 -21.69 10.39 1.33
C HIS A 145 -21.50 11.55 0.35
N LYS A 146 -20.28 11.70 -0.20
CA LYS A 146 -19.98 12.71 -1.22
C LYS A 146 -20.51 12.33 -2.60
N TYR A 147 -20.45 11.05 -2.93
CA TYR A 147 -20.82 10.52 -4.24
C TYR A 147 -21.88 9.41 -4.07
N PRO A 148 -23.14 9.74 -3.75
CA PRO A 148 -24.16 8.75 -3.39
C PRO A 148 -24.75 7.99 -4.58
N ASP A 149 -24.52 8.43 -5.81
CA ASP A 149 -25.04 7.79 -7.02
C ASP A 149 -24.16 6.61 -7.43
N GLU A 150 -24.49 5.44 -6.90
CA GLU A 150 -23.79 4.17 -7.14
C GLU A 150 -23.83 3.76 -8.62
N ASP A 151 -24.97 3.91 -9.28
CA ASP A 151 -25.17 3.52 -10.68
C ASP A 151 -24.31 4.38 -11.61
N GLN A 152 -24.25 5.69 -11.36
CA GLN A 152 -23.38 6.60 -12.11
C GLN A 152 -21.90 6.23 -11.90
N LEU A 153 -21.50 5.96 -10.66
CA LEU A 153 -20.12 5.66 -10.33
C LEU A 153 -19.66 4.33 -10.96
N LEU A 154 -20.52 3.30 -10.90
CA LEU A 154 -20.29 2.02 -11.53
C LEU A 154 -20.14 2.17 -13.05
N ALA A 155 -21.01 2.94 -13.70
CA ALA A 155 -20.95 3.17 -15.14
C ALA A 155 -19.61 3.79 -15.57
N ILE A 156 -19.18 4.87 -14.89
CA ILE A 156 -17.89 5.53 -15.16
C ILE A 156 -16.72 4.55 -15.00
N ALA A 157 -16.73 3.75 -13.92
CA ALA A 157 -15.68 2.80 -13.61
C ALA A 157 -15.60 1.68 -14.67
N LEU A 158 -16.73 1.07 -15.01
CA LEU A 158 -16.81 -0.02 -15.97
C LEU A 158 -16.41 0.42 -17.39
N GLU A 159 -16.83 1.60 -17.83
CA GLU A 159 -16.42 2.17 -19.12
C GLU A 159 -14.90 2.34 -19.22
N ALA A 160 -14.24 2.63 -18.09
CA ALA A 160 -12.78 2.76 -17.99
C ALA A 160 -12.05 1.41 -17.82
N GLY A 161 -12.78 0.31 -17.69
CA GLY A 161 -12.24 -1.05 -17.55
C GLY A 161 -12.07 -1.51 -16.10
N ALA A 162 -12.89 -1.02 -15.18
CA ALA A 162 -13.03 -1.64 -13.86
C ALA A 162 -13.67 -3.03 -13.95
N ASP A 163 -13.33 -3.88 -12.98
CA ASP A 163 -13.88 -5.23 -12.85
C ASP A 163 -15.20 -5.20 -12.08
N ASP A 164 -15.24 -4.47 -10.96
CA ASP A 164 -16.38 -4.46 -10.04
C ASP A 164 -16.40 -3.19 -9.15
N LEU A 165 -17.58 -2.89 -8.60
CA LEU A 165 -17.80 -1.90 -7.55
C LEU A 165 -18.55 -2.56 -6.40
N HIS A 166 -17.99 -2.47 -5.20
CA HIS A 166 -18.64 -2.95 -3.98
C HIS A 166 -18.88 -1.80 -3.01
N ARG A 167 -20.04 -1.82 -2.34
CA ARG A 167 -20.31 -0.92 -1.24
C ARG A 167 -19.91 -1.57 0.08
N GLU A 168 -18.97 -0.95 0.77
CA GLU A 168 -18.52 -1.34 2.11
C GLU A 168 -18.85 -0.21 3.09
N GLY A 169 -20.00 -0.33 3.76
CA GLY A 169 -20.54 0.69 4.66
C GLY A 169 -20.74 2.06 3.98
N ASP A 170 -19.88 3.01 4.34
CA ASP A 170 -19.89 4.40 3.88
C ASP A 170 -18.92 4.65 2.72
N THR A 171 -18.36 3.59 2.14
CA THR A 171 -17.38 3.68 1.06
C THR A 171 -17.75 2.79 -0.11
N PHE A 172 -17.49 3.28 -1.33
CA PHE A 172 -17.50 2.48 -2.55
C PHE A 172 -16.07 2.06 -2.89
N GLU A 173 -15.88 0.77 -3.12
CA GLU A 173 -14.62 0.15 -3.49
C GLU A 173 -14.69 -0.31 -4.94
N ILE A 174 -13.87 0.28 -5.80
CA ILE A 174 -13.76 -0.12 -7.20
C ILE A 174 -12.48 -0.93 -7.37
N THR A 175 -12.59 -2.08 -8.03
CA THR A 175 -11.42 -2.91 -8.37
C THR A 175 -11.24 -3.02 -9.88
N CYS A 176 -10.00 -3.19 -10.33
CA CYS A 176 -9.68 -3.41 -11.74
C CYS A 176 -8.38 -4.22 -11.89
N ASP A 177 -8.14 -4.76 -13.09
CA ASP A 177 -6.81 -5.24 -13.45
C ASP A 177 -5.75 -4.13 -13.30
N PRO A 178 -4.55 -4.39 -12.75
CA PRO A 178 -3.51 -3.37 -12.59
C PRO A 178 -3.14 -2.60 -13.87
N SER A 179 -3.31 -3.21 -15.05
CA SER A 179 -3.08 -2.55 -16.35
C SER A 179 -4.12 -1.47 -16.67
N ARG A 180 -5.32 -1.54 -16.05
CA ARG A 180 -6.41 -0.58 -16.21
C ARG A 180 -6.41 0.55 -15.18
N PHE A 181 -5.59 0.44 -14.14
CA PHE A 181 -5.52 1.41 -13.04
C PHE A 181 -5.45 2.87 -13.53
N SER A 182 -4.55 3.20 -14.45
CA SER A 182 -4.43 4.57 -14.97
C SER A 182 -5.67 5.02 -15.73
N ALA A 183 -6.31 4.15 -16.51
CA ALA A 183 -7.52 4.51 -17.25
C ALA A 183 -8.69 4.81 -16.30
N VAL A 184 -8.89 3.96 -15.29
CA VAL A 184 -9.94 4.15 -14.27
C VAL A 184 -9.69 5.41 -13.44
N LEU A 185 -8.45 5.65 -13.01
CA LEU A 185 -8.10 6.85 -12.26
C LEU A 185 -8.38 8.13 -13.05
N GLU A 186 -8.00 8.18 -14.32
CA GLU A 186 -8.23 9.36 -15.16
C GLU A 186 -9.73 9.56 -15.47
N ALA A 187 -10.50 8.49 -15.63
CA ALA A 187 -11.96 8.58 -15.79
C ALA A 187 -12.64 9.16 -14.54
N LEU A 188 -12.27 8.67 -13.35
CA LEU A 188 -12.77 9.20 -12.07
C LEU A 188 -12.39 10.69 -11.91
N ARG A 189 -11.15 11.06 -12.25
CA ARG A 189 -10.70 12.46 -12.21
C ARG A 189 -11.46 13.35 -13.19
N ALA A 190 -11.69 12.89 -14.42
CA ALA A 190 -12.45 13.63 -15.43
C ALA A 190 -13.91 13.85 -15.01
N ALA A 191 -14.49 12.88 -14.30
CA ALA A 191 -15.81 12.98 -13.69
C ALA A 191 -15.82 13.78 -12.37
N GLN A 192 -14.68 14.36 -11.95
CA GLN A 192 -14.53 15.12 -10.70
C GLN A 192 -14.84 14.29 -9.44
N VAL A 193 -14.61 12.98 -9.51
CA VAL A 193 -14.73 12.06 -8.38
C VAL A 193 -13.42 12.00 -7.62
N GLU A 194 -13.45 12.48 -6.37
CA GLU A 194 -12.33 12.43 -5.45
C GLU A 194 -12.20 11.02 -4.87
N THR A 195 -11.01 10.45 -4.98
CA THR A 195 -10.67 9.16 -4.40
C THR A 195 -10.00 9.37 -3.04
N MET A 196 -10.49 8.68 -2.02
CA MET A 196 -9.82 8.61 -0.71
C MET A 196 -8.54 7.77 -0.79
N GLU A 197 -8.58 6.74 -1.62
CA GLU A 197 -7.46 5.85 -1.91
C GLU A 197 -7.45 5.50 -3.39
N ALA A 198 -6.26 5.46 -3.99
CA ALA A 198 -6.05 5.05 -5.37
C ALA A 198 -4.66 4.40 -5.50
N GLU A 199 -4.62 3.08 -5.56
CA GLU A 199 -3.36 2.35 -5.67
C GLU A 199 -3.51 0.97 -6.32
N VAL A 200 -2.40 0.43 -6.81
CA VAL A 200 -2.31 -0.99 -7.14
C VAL A 200 -1.82 -1.72 -5.91
N LYS A 201 -2.63 -2.64 -5.38
CA LYS A 201 -2.36 -3.36 -4.13
C LYS A 201 -2.76 -4.82 -4.21
N TYR A 202 -2.40 -5.58 -3.18
CA TYR A 202 -2.84 -6.96 -3.02
C TYR A 202 -4.11 -7.02 -2.17
N LEU A 203 -5.16 -7.64 -2.72
CA LEU A 203 -6.43 -7.88 -2.03
C LEU A 203 -6.54 -9.37 -1.67
N PRO A 204 -6.91 -9.73 -0.44
CA PRO A 204 -7.10 -11.13 -0.08
C PRO A 204 -8.35 -11.71 -0.76
N LYS A 205 -8.25 -12.94 -1.25
CA LYS A 205 -9.36 -13.67 -1.89
C LYS A 205 -10.44 -14.08 -0.90
N MET A 206 -10.04 -14.35 0.34
CA MET A 206 -10.93 -14.70 1.44
C MET A 206 -10.40 -14.01 2.69
N GLN A 207 -11.32 -13.43 3.47
CA GLN A 207 -10.95 -12.86 4.75
C GLN A 207 -10.97 -13.92 5.85
N LYS A 208 -10.06 -13.76 6.80
CA LYS A 208 -9.93 -14.60 7.99
C LYS A 208 -10.36 -13.84 9.23
N GLU A 209 -11.35 -14.37 9.93
CA GLU A 209 -11.76 -13.82 11.22
C GLU A 209 -10.81 -14.28 12.33
N LEU A 210 -10.55 -13.38 13.28
CA LEU A 210 -9.72 -13.63 14.46
C LEU A 210 -10.48 -13.17 15.70
N ASP A 211 -10.20 -13.81 16.84
CA ASP A 211 -10.67 -13.30 18.12
C ASP A 211 -9.97 -11.97 18.46
N LEU A 212 -10.58 -11.19 19.37
CA LEU A 212 -10.10 -9.86 19.73
C LEU A 212 -8.66 -9.85 20.24
N GLU A 213 -8.27 -10.84 21.06
CA GLU A 213 -6.92 -10.88 21.65
C GLU A 213 -5.87 -11.15 20.58
N THR A 214 -6.11 -12.15 19.73
CA THR A 214 -5.25 -12.47 18.58
C THR A 214 -5.21 -11.32 17.58
N GLY A 215 -6.34 -10.69 17.29
CA GLY A 215 -6.45 -9.52 16.42
C GLY A 215 -5.61 -8.34 16.93
N LYS A 216 -5.69 -8.00 18.22
CA LYS A 216 -4.84 -6.96 18.84
C LYS A 216 -3.35 -7.26 18.70
N ARG A 217 -2.96 -8.53 18.85
CA ARG A 217 -1.56 -8.96 18.64
C ARG A 217 -1.14 -8.83 17.18
N LEU A 218 -2.02 -9.20 16.25
CA LEU A 218 -1.78 -9.06 14.81
C LEU A 218 -1.59 -7.59 14.43
N VAL A 219 -2.47 -6.69 14.89
CA VAL A 219 -2.37 -5.25 14.61
C VAL A 219 -1.02 -4.69 15.05
N LYS A 220 -0.55 -5.04 16.27
CA LYS A 220 0.79 -4.62 16.75
C LYS A 220 1.92 -5.16 15.87
N PHE A 221 1.78 -6.38 15.37
CA PHE A 221 2.76 -6.99 14.46
C PHE A 221 2.77 -6.29 13.09
N LEU A 222 1.61 -6.01 12.51
CA LEU A 222 1.50 -5.27 11.24
C LEU A 222 2.13 -3.88 11.36
N GLN A 223 1.86 -3.16 12.46
CA GLN A 223 2.50 -1.86 12.73
C GLN A 223 4.03 -1.96 12.81
N ALA A 224 4.55 -3.01 13.47
CA ALA A 224 6.00 -3.21 13.55
C ALA A 224 6.64 -3.52 12.18
N LEU A 225 5.94 -4.25 11.30
CA LEU A 225 6.36 -4.45 9.92
C LEU A 225 6.32 -3.15 9.12
N GLU A 226 5.24 -2.38 9.22
CA GLU A 226 5.12 -1.07 8.55
C GLU A 226 6.17 -0.06 9.02
N ASP A 227 6.60 -0.16 10.27
CA ASP A 227 7.64 0.66 10.86
C ASP A 227 9.06 0.30 10.38
N HIS A 228 9.24 -0.85 9.72
CA HIS A 228 10.50 -1.26 9.15
C HIS A 228 10.83 -0.38 7.93
N ASP A 229 12.07 0.12 7.87
CA ASP A 229 12.44 1.10 6.86
C ASP A 229 12.26 0.55 5.44
N ASP A 230 12.72 -0.66 5.16
CA ASP A 230 12.65 -1.27 3.81
C ASP A 230 11.23 -1.68 3.38
N VAL A 231 10.27 -1.79 4.30
CA VAL A 231 8.90 -2.22 3.98
C VAL A 231 8.14 -1.08 3.32
N GLN A 232 7.61 -1.33 2.12
CA GLN A 232 6.71 -0.40 1.44
C GLN A 232 5.28 -0.63 1.89
N ASN A 233 4.77 -1.85 1.72
CA ASN A 233 3.39 -2.21 2.02
C ASN A 233 3.32 -3.55 2.76
N VAL A 234 2.28 -3.70 3.59
CA VAL A 234 1.95 -4.94 4.29
C VAL A 234 0.49 -5.27 4.03
N TYR A 235 0.22 -6.49 3.63
CA TYR A 235 -1.11 -7.01 3.34
C TYR A 235 -1.39 -8.23 4.20
N THR A 236 -2.65 -8.39 4.60
CA THR A 236 -3.10 -9.57 5.34
C THR A 236 -4.48 -10.00 4.87
N ASP A 237 -4.79 -11.29 5.05
CA ASP A 237 -6.13 -11.84 4.88
C ASP A 237 -7.01 -11.62 6.12
N ALA A 238 -6.45 -11.19 7.25
CA ALA A 238 -7.22 -11.03 8.47
C ALA A 238 -8.20 -9.85 8.38
N SER A 239 -9.42 -10.09 8.82
CA SER A 239 -10.42 -9.05 9.01
C SER A 239 -10.12 -8.30 10.31
N ILE A 240 -9.68 -7.05 10.19
CA ILE A 240 -9.34 -6.19 11.34
C ILE A 240 -10.57 -5.35 11.71
N THR A 241 -11.05 -5.52 12.94
CA THR A 241 -12.15 -4.70 13.48
C THR A 241 -11.62 -3.47 14.23
N PRO A 242 -12.42 -2.40 14.40
CA PRO A 242 -12.00 -1.22 15.16
C PRO A 242 -11.54 -1.55 16.58
N GLU A 243 -12.22 -2.47 17.27
CA GLU A 243 -11.90 -2.89 18.64
C GLU A 243 -10.50 -3.53 18.75
N MET A 244 -10.02 -4.15 17.67
CA MET A 244 -8.65 -4.70 17.59
C MET A 244 -7.58 -3.62 17.46
N THR A 245 -7.95 -2.40 17.05
CA THR A 245 -7.03 -1.26 16.90
C THR A 245 -6.99 -0.35 18.11
N GLU A 246 -7.96 -0.49 19.03
CA GLU A 246 -8.00 0.21 20.31
C GLU A 246 -6.98 -0.38 21.30
N GLU A 247 -6.23 0.49 21.99
CA GLU A 247 -5.23 0.10 23.01
C GLU A 247 -5.86 -0.64 24.19
#